data_AF-A0A1V4V1F4-F1
#
_entry.id   AF-A0A1V4V1F4-F1
#
_cell.length_a   1.000
_cell.length_b   1.000
_cell.length_c   1.000
_cell.angle_alpha   90.00
_cell.angle_beta   90.00
_cell.angle_gamma   90.00
#
_symmetry.space_group_name_H-M   'P 1'
#
loop_
_entity.id
_entity.type
_entity.pdbx_description
1 polymer ?
#
loop_
_entity_poly.entity_id
_entity_poly.type
_entity_poly.pdbx_seq_one_letter_code
_entity_poly.pdbx_strand_id
1 'polypeptide(L)'
;MAKSVIVKDSFSAKFRFVAILPGKIYIQRHIICDLMMRLTAMISGKVQRVGYRAKVVSAAQNLGLTGFVQNRPDGHVLLIAEGSRENLEKLASAIKIKDLLIDVHEIESEFSEASGAYPTFRKMTGPDEVGERLDDGIEILKELVVGVRVIASNTEKLLSITGNGFAELNGKMDQMLDKQDQMLDKQDQMLDKQDQMLDKQDSTIGEIQKLRSDMKCHLDRRFDRIEGYLNVQKEESLP
;
A
#
# COMPACT_ATOMS: atom_id res chain seq x y z
N MET A 1 -50.52 -72.84 17.63
CA MET A 1 -51.53 -71.83 17.99
C MET A 1 -50.89 -70.75 18.85
N ALA A 2 -51.53 -69.57 18.92
CA ALA A 2 -51.15 -68.31 19.58
C ALA A 2 -50.14 -67.45 18.78
N LYS A 3 -50.57 -66.41 18.03
CA LYS A 3 -51.22 -65.12 18.35
C LYS A 3 -50.33 -64.14 19.15
N SER A 4 -50.06 -63.03 18.47
CA SER A 4 -49.37 -61.80 18.87
C SER A 4 -50.21 -60.88 19.77
N VAL A 5 -49.57 -60.16 20.71
CA VAL A 5 -49.98 -58.81 21.19
C VAL A 5 -48.75 -57.93 21.50
N ILE A 6 -48.56 -56.96 20.61
CA ILE A 6 -48.07 -55.55 20.59
C ILE A 6 -47.45 -54.84 21.85
N VAL A 7 -46.26 -54.27 21.56
CA VAL A 7 -45.59 -52.97 21.93
C VAL A 7 -45.27 -52.62 23.39
N LYS A 8 -43.95 -52.45 23.64
CA LYS A 8 -43.35 -51.30 24.34
C LYS A 8 -41.91 -51.10 23.89
N ASP A 9 -41.56 -49.84 23.66
CA ASP A 9 -40.26 -49.33 23.22
C ASP A 9 -39.07 -49.89 23.98
N SER A 10 -38.03 -50.27 23.24
CA SER A 10 -36.61 -50.22 23.60
C SER A 10 -35.81 -50.78 22.42
N PHE A 11 -35.03 -49.93 21.76
CA PHE A 11 -34.35 -50.26 20.50
C PHE A 11 -33.42 -51.48 20.66
N SER A 12 -33.66 -52.44 19.78
CA SER A 12 -33.10 -53.78 19.73
C SER A 12 -31.67 -53.77 19.17
N ALA A 13 -30.70 -54.29 19.94
CA ALA A 13 -29.55 -54.99 19.38
C ALA A 13 -29.64 -56.46 19.78
N LYS A 14 -30.03 -57.30 18.81
CA LYS A 14 -30.19 -58.76 18.94
C LYS A 14 -28.84 -59.40 19.28
N PHE A 15 -28.72 -59.93 20.50
CA PHE A 15 -27.77 -61.00 20.80
C PHE A 15 -28.23 -62.28 20.11
N ARG A 16 -27.42 -62.89 19.23
CA ARG A 16 -27.67 -64.28 18.82
C ARG A 16 -26.39 -65.06 18.47
N PHE A 17 -26.05 -65.96 19.39
CA PHE A 17 -25.32 -67.23 19.29
C PHE A 17 -24.12 -67.35 18.32
N VAL A 18 -22.94 -67.56 18.91
CA VAL A 18 -21.75 -68.10 18.23
C VAL A 18 -21.87 -69.62 18.18
N ALA A 19 -21.94 -70.19 16.98
CA ALA A 19 -21.73 -71.63 16.79
C ALA A 19 -20.23 -71.94 16.99
N ILE A 20 -19.91 -72.76 17.99
CA ILE A 20 -18.55 -73.23 18.28
C ILE A 20 -18.30 -74.46 17.39
N LEU A 21 -17.52 -74.30 16.33
CA LEU A 21 -16.85 -75.43 15.65
C LEU A 21 -15.40 -75.48 16.12
N PRO A 22 -14.84 -76.67 16.43
CA PRO A 22 -13.49 -76.79 16.93
C PRO A 22 -12.49 -76.47 15.82
N GLY A 23 -11.59 -75.50 16.06
CA GLY A 23 -10.38 -75.31 15.25
C GLY A 23 -10.28 -74.04 14.39
N LYS A 24 -11.19 -73.07 14.48
CA LYS A 24 -11.00 -71.75 13.85
C LYS A 24 -11.40 -70.61 14.78
N ILE A 25 -10.40 -69.88 15.27
CA ILE A 25 -10.58 -68.57 15.90
C ILE A 25 -10.86 -67.58 14.76
N TYR A 26 -12.13 -67.23 14.55
CA TYR A 26 -12.46 -66.06 13.76
C TYR A 26 -12.25 -64.84 14.67
N ILE A 27 -11.11 -64.18 14.52
CA ILE A 27 -10.91 -62.86 15.11
C ILE A 27 -11.94 -61.96 14.44
N GLN A 28 -12.95 -61.58 15.21
CA GLN A 28 -13.92 -60.58 14.85
C GLN A 28 -13.15 -59.26 14.73
N ARG A 29 -12.59 -59.01 13.53
CA ARG A 29 -12.20 -57.67 13.09
C ARG A 29 -13.48 -56.87 13.25
N HIS A 30 -13.58 -56.13 14.35
CA HIS A 30 -14.71 -55.26 14.61
C HIS A 30 -14.72 -54.29 13.44
N ILE A 31 -15.63 -54.56 12.52
CA ILE A 31 -16.06 -53.67 11.47
C ILE A 31 -16.63 -52.48 12.23
N ILE A 32 -15.79 -51.50 12.54
CA ILE A 32 -16.25 -50.13 12.71
C ILE A 32 -16.63 -49.73 11.29
N CYS A 33 -17.80 -50.17 10.84
CA CYS A 33 -18.49 -49.49 9.76
C CYS A 33 -18.67 -48.09 10.32
N ASP A 34 -17.81 -47.18 9.85
CA ASP A 34 -17.89 -45.76 10.06
C ASP A 34 -19.27 -45.36 9.55
N LEU A 35 -20.27 -45.37 10.45
CA LEU A 35 -21.66 -45.12 10.12
C LEU A 35 -21.72 -43.63 9.79
N MET A 36 -21.46 -43.28 8.53
CA MET A 36 -21.63 -41.93 8.03
C MET A 36 -23.11 -41.60 8.15
N MET A 37 -23.41 -40.65 9.03
CA MET A 37 -24.76 -40.14 9.23
C MET A 37 -24.83 -38.73 8.66
N ARG A 38 -26.05 -38.26 8.47
CA ARG A 38 -26.37 -36.89 8.12
C ARG A 38 -27.12 -36.24 9.27
N LEU A 39 -26.70 -35.05 9.66
CA LEU A 39 -27.43 -34.12 10.49
C LEU A 39 -28.10 -33.09 9.59
N THR A 40 -29.43 -33.04 9.62
CA THR A 40 -30.20 -31.93 9.07
C THR A 40 -30.69 -31.09 10.23
N ALA A 41 -30.33 -29.81 10.26
CA ALA A 41 -30.76 -28.89 11.32
C ALA A 41 -31.39 -27.64 10.72
N MET A 42 -32.54 -27.26 11.26
CA MET A 42 -33.22 -25.99 11.00
C MET A 42 -33.00 -25.08 12.21
N ILE A 43 -32.35 -23.95 11.98
CA ILE A 43 -31.96 -23.01 13.04
C ILE A 43 -32.76 -21.72 12.89
N SER A 44 -33.38 -21.25 13.97
CA SER A 44 -34.14 -20.00 14.03
C SER A 44 -33.52 -19.01 15.03
N GLY A 45 -33.82 -17.72 14.83
CA GLY A 45 -33.41 -16.62 15.70
C GLY A 45 -32.62 -15.54 14.98
N LYS A 46 -31.80 -14.79 15.71
CA LYS A 46 -30.92 -13.75 15.16
C LYS A 46 -29.66 -14.38 14.59
N VAL A 47 -29.81 -15.07 13.46
CA VAL A 47 -28.75 -15.90 12.84
C VAL A 47 -28.37 -15.47 11.42
N GLN A 48 -29.13 -14.57 10.78
CA GLN A 48 -28.80 -14.05 9.46
C GLN A 48 -28.04 -12.71 9.54
N ARG A 49 -27.19 -12.42 8.55
CA ARG A 49 -26.35 -11.20 8.45
C ARG A 49 -25.41 -10.90 9.64
N VAL A 50 -25.31 -11.81 10.61
CA VAL A 50 -24.51 -11.67 11.84
C VAL A 50 -23.27 -12.57 11.88
N GLY A 51 -22.86 -13.13 10.73
CA GLY A 51 -21.68 -13.98 10.64
C GLY A 51 -21.85 -15.43 11.15
N TYR A 52 -23.06 -15.84 11.56
CA TYR A 52 -23.35 -17.19 12.06
C TYR A 52 -22.86 -18.30 11.13
N ARG A 53 -23.19 -18.24 9.83
CA ARG A 53 -22.77 -19.23 8.82
C ARG A 53 -21.26 -19.40 8.75
N ALA A 54 -20.47 -18.33 8.95
CA ALA A 54 -19.01 -18.42 8.96
C ALA A 54 -18.52 -19.25 10.16
N LYS A 55 -19.06 -18.99 11.36
CA LYS A 55 -18.76 -19.77 12.57
C LYS A 55 -19.13 -21.26 12.39
N VAL A 56 -20.28 -21.56 11.79
CA VAL A 56 -20.72 -22.93 11.49
C VAL A 56 -19.80 -23.64 10.52
N VAL A 57 -19.39 -22.97 9.43
CA VAL A 57 -18.44 -23.54 8.45
C VAL A 57 -17.11 -23.87 9.11
N SER A 58 -16.55 -22.95 9.90
CA SER A 58 -15.30 -23.18 10.62
C SER A 58 -15.40 -24.36 11.60
N ALA A 59 -16.51 -24.45 12.36
CA ALA A 59 -16.73 -25.55 13.29
C ALA A 59 -16.84 -26.90 12.58
N ALA A 60 -17.58 -26.97 11.46
CA ALA A 60 -17.74 -28.19 10.69
C ALA A 60 -16.43 -28.66 10.04
N GLN A 61 -15.64 -27.73 9.51
CA GLN A 61 -14.33 -28.03 8.92
C GLN A 61 -13.33 -28.54 9.96
N ASN A 62 -13.29 -27.93 11.16
CA ASN A 62 -12.43 -28.38 12.25
C ASN A 62 -12.77 -29.79 12.74
N LEU A 63 -14.02 -30.22 12.58
CA LEU A 63 -14.50 -31.56 12.93
C LEU A 63 -14.41 -32.56 11.77
N GLY A 64 -13.90 -32.15 10.60
CA GLY A 64 -13.76 -33.01 9.42
C GLY A 64 -15.10 -33.42 8.79
N LEU A 65 -16.16 -32.63 8.98
CA LEU A 65 -17.49 -32.89 8.43
C LEU A 65 -17.63 -32.34 7.01
N THR A 66 -18.52 -32.92 6.21
CA THR A 66 -18.89 -32.41 4.87
C THR A 66 -20.34 -31.94 4.85
N GLY A 67 -20.76 -31.16 3.85
CA GLY A 67 -22.14 -30.67 3.76
C GLY A 67 -22.25 -29.19 3.40
N PHE A 68 -23.33 -28.54 3.82
CA PHE A 68 -23.50 -27.11 3.60
C PHE A 68 -24.35 -26.41 4.64
N VAL A 69 -24.22 -25.09 4.66
CA VAL A 69 -25.11 -24.20 5.42
C VAL A 69 -25.69 -23.11 4.50
N GLN A 70 -27.00 -22.89 4.59
CA GLN A 70 -27.75 -21.99 3.70
C GLN A 70 -28.72 -21.12 4.51
N ASN A 71 -28.81 -19.83 4.17
CA ASN A 71 -29.91 -18.98 4.64
C ASN A 71 -31.17 -19.26 3.84
N ARG A 72 -32.30 -19.43 4.52
CA ARG A 72 -33.61 -19.55 3.91
C ARG A 72 -34.33 -18.19 3.90
N PRO A 73 -35.24 -17.95 2.94
CA PRO A 73 -35.98 -16.70 2.83
C PRO A 73 -36.96 -16.46 3.98
N ASP A 74 -37.34 -17.52 4.69
CA ASP A 74 -38.17 -17.49 5.91
C ASP A 74 -37.42 -16.98 7.16
N GLY A 75 -36.14 -16.59 7.02
CA GLY A 75 -35.32 -16.11 8.14
C GLY A 75 -34.54 -17.21 8.87
N HIS A 76 -34.80 -18.49 8.55
CA HIS A 76 -34.10 -19.62 9.15
C HIS A 76 -32.75 -19.90 8.46
N VAL A 77 -31.94 -20.75 9.09
CA VAL A 77 -30.71 -21.29 8.52
C VAL A 77 -30.85 -22.81 8.44
N LEU A 78 -30.67 -23.35 7.24
CA LEU A 78 -30.60 -24.79 6.99
C LEU A 78 -29.14 -25.24 7.06
N LEU A 79 -28.87 -26.24 7.89
CA LEU A 79 -27.59 -26.91 8.01
C LEU A 79 -27.77 -28.37 7.59
N ILE A 80 -26.95 -28.83 6.65
CA ILE A 80 -26.77 -30.24 6.34
C ILE A 80 -25.30 -30.58 6.58
N ALA A 81 -25.03 -31.53 7.47
CA ALA A 81 -23.67 -32.01 7.75
C ALA A 81 -23.64 -33.53 7.68
N GLU A 82 -22.58 -34.10 7.11
CA GLU A 82 -22.35 -35.54 7.03
C GLU A 82 -20.99 -35.91 7.65
N GLY A 83 -20.95 -37.04 8.34
CA GLY A 83 -19.74 -37.56 8.99
C GLY A 83 -20.04 -38.56 10.09
N SER A 84 -19.06 -38.81 10.95
CA SER A 84 -19.24 -39.70 12.10
C SER A 84 -20.25 -39.12 13.09
N ARG A 85 -21.07 -39.98 13.71
CA ARG A 85 -22.07 -39.57 14.70
C ARG A 85 -21.49 -38.68 15.79
N GLU A 86 -20.32 -39.04 16.31
CA GLU A 86 -19.62 -38.30 17.36
C GLU A 86 -19.32 -36.85 16.93
N ASN A 87 -18.82 -36.65 15.71
CA ASN A 87 -18.50 -35.33 15.20
C ASN A 87 -19.76 -34.51 14.89
N LEU A 88 -20.84 -35.16 14.45
CA LEU A 88 -22.13 -34.48 14.26
C LEU A 88 -22.75 -34.02 15.58
N GLU A 89 -22.65 -34.81 16.64
CA GLU A 89 -23.11 -34.42 17.98
C GLU A 89 -22.28 -33.26 18.56
N LYS A 90 -20.95 -33.25 18.32
CA LYS A 90 -20.07 -32.11 18.64
C LYS A 90 -20.50 -30.85 17.86
N LEU A 91 -20.79 -30.98 16.57
CA LEU A 91 -21.27 -29.86 15.76
C LEU A 91 -22.62 -29.35 16.28
N ALA A 92 -23.58 -30.24 16.56
CA ALA A 92 -24.90 -29.88 17.11
C ALA A 92 -24.81 -29.11 18.44
N SER A 93 -23.78 -29.37 19.23
CA SER A 93 -23.48 -28.62 20.45
C SER A 93 -22.83 -27.27 20.16
N ALA A 94 -21.90 -27.21 19.20
CA ALA A 94 -21.17 -26.00 18.83
C ALA A 94 -22.03 -24.93 18.13
N ILE A 95 -23.10 -25.34 17.43
CA ILE A 95 -23.99 -24.42 16.71
C ILE A 95 -24.97 -23.64 17.62
N LYS A 96 -25.07 -24.02 18.91
CA LYS A 96 -25.84 -23.30 19.95
C LYS A 96 -25.06 -22.07 20.43
N ILE A 97 -24.88 -21.11 19.53
CA ILE A 97 -24.10 -19.89 19.78
C ILE A 97 -25.00 -18.83 20.40
N LYS A 98 -24.58 -18.28 21.53
CA LYS A 98 -25.18 -17.09 22.14
C LYS A 98 -24.11 -16.03 22.37
N ASP A 99 -24.23 -14.90 21.69
CA ASP A 99 -23.27 -13.80 21.66
C ASP A 99 -24.04 -12.47 21.46
N LEU A 100 -23.39 -11.32 21.58
CA LEU A 100 -24.03 -9.99 21.49
C LEU A 100 -24.77 -9.76 20.16
N LEU A 101 -24.28 -10.36 19.08
CA LEU A 101 -24.84 -10.22 17.73
C LEU A 101 -25.63 -11.44 17.27
N ILE A 102 -25.41 -12.61 17.89
CA ILE A 102 -25.97 -13.91 17.47
C ILE A 102 -26.80 -14.48 18.61
N ASP A 103 -28.09 -14.69 18.38
CA ASP A 103 -28.97 -15.32 19.35
C ASP A 103 -29.78 -16.43 18.67
N VAL A 104 -29.43 -17.68 18.96
CA VAL A 104 -30.14 -18.86 18.45
C VAL A 104 -31.30 -19.16 19.39
N HIS A 105 -32.53 -19.10 18.88
CA HIS A 105 -33.74 -19.37 19.67
C HIS A 105 -34.09 -20.85 19.68
N GLU A 106 -34.09 -21.49 18.50
CA GLU A 106 -34.50 -22.87 18.34
C GLU A 106 -33.64 -23.59 17.30
N ILE A 107 -33.40 -24.87 17.56
CA ILE A 107 -32.70 -25.78 16.65
C ILE A 107 -33.52 -27.06 16.59
N GLU A 108 -34.15 -27.29 15.45
CA GLU A 108 -34.77 -28.58 15.14
C GLU A 108 -33.74 -29.42 14.38
N SER A 109 -33.38 -30.59 14.91
CA SER A 109 -32.38 -31.45 14.28
C SER A 109 -32.86 -32.88 14.10
N GLU A 110 -32.49 -33.46 12.95
CA GLU A 110 -32.80 -34.82 12.57
C GLU A 110 -31.53 -35.53 12.09
N PHE A 111 -31.35 -36.78 12.51
CA PHE A 111 -30.26 -37.63 12.04
C PHE A 111 -30.79 -38.66 11.05
N SER A 112 -30.18 -38.73 9.87
CA SER A 112 -30.51 -39.70 8.82
C SER A 112 -29.26 -40.39 8.28
N GLU A 113 -29.42 -41.31 7.32
CA GLU A 113 -28.30 -41.88 6.59
C GLU A 113 -27.58 -40.78 5.76
N ALA A 114 -26.25 -40.84 5.69
CA ALA A 114 -25.48 -39.94 4.84
C ALA A 114 -25.71 -40.27 3.36
N SER A 115 -25.78 -39.23 2.52
CA SER A 115 -25.86 -39.42 1.07
C SER A 115 -24.49 -39.53 0.41
N GLY A 116 -23.42 -39.07 1.05
CA GLY A 116 -22.10 -38.98 0.44
C GLY A 116 -22.00 -37.95 -0.70
N ALA A 117 -23.03 -37.11 -0.87
CA ALA A 117 -23.13 -36.17 -1.99
C ALA A 117 -22.24 -34.92 -1.83
N TYR A 118 -21.61 -34.75 -0.67
CA TYR A 118 -20.85 -33.54 -0.34
C TYR A 118 -19.37 -33.86 -0.16
N PRO A 119 -18.49 -33.42 -1.08
CA PRO A 119 -17.06 -33.66 -0.96
C PRO A 119 -16.39 -32.73 0.07
N THR A 120 -16.97 -31.56 0.33
CA THR A 120 -16.46 -30.57 1.29
C THR A 120 -17.60 -29.81 1.96
N PHE A 121 -17.34 -29.20 3.12
CA PHE A 121 -18.29 -28.32 3.78
C PHE A 121 -18.27 -26.91 3.18
N ARG A 122 -19.41 -26.42 2.67
CA ARG A 122 -19.51 -25.10 2.00
C ARG A 122 -20.65 -24.23 2.49
N LYS A 123 -20.48 -22.92 2.37
CA LYS A 123 -21.56 -21.93 2.54
C LYS A 123 -22.33 -21.81 1.22
N MET A 124 -23.64 -22.09 1.23
CA MET A 124 -24.52 -21.86 0.08
C MET A 124 -25.13 -20.45 0.15
N THR A 125 -25.08 -19.75 -0.97
CA THR A 125 -25.66 -18.41 -1.15
C THR A 125 -26.84 -18.57 -2.11
N GLY A 126 -28.04 -18.18 -1.67
CA GLY A 126 -29.23 -18.23 -2.52
C GLY A 126 -29.28 -17.06 -3.50
N PRO A 127 -30.10 -17.14 -4.58
CA PRO A 127 -30.24 -16.07 -5.58
C PRO A 127 -30.64 -14.73 -4.95
N ASP A 128 -31.49 -14.74 -3.93
CA ASP A 128 -31.96 -13.54 -3.23
C ASP A 128 -30.85 -12.81 -2.45
N GLU A 129 -29.83 -13.55 -1.98
CA GLU A 129 -28.69 -12.97 -1.23
C GLU A 129 -27.64 -12.34 -2.16
N VAL A 130 -27.63 -12.71 -3.45
CA VAL A 130 -26.71 -12.12 -4.45
C VAL A 130 -27.20 -10.72 -4.84
N GLY A 131 -28.51 -10.52 -4.93
CA GLY A 131 -29.13 -9.22 -5.24
C GLY A 131 -28.84 -8.16 -4.17
N GLU A 132 -29.13 -8.47 -2.90
CA GLU A 132 -28.90 -7.51 -1.80
C GLU A 132 -27.42 -7.11 -1.66
N ARG A 133 -26.49 -8.05 -1.89
CA ARG A 133 -25.05 -7.76 -1.84
C ARG A 133 -24.54 -6.96 -3.04
N LEU A 134 -25.23 -7.04 -4.18
CA LEU A 134 -24.96 -6.21 -5.35
C LEU A 134 -25.45 -4.78 -5.10
N ASP A 135 -26.62 -4.61 -4.48
CA ASP A 135 -27.17 -3.30 -4.14
C ASP A 135 -26.31 -2.56 -3.10
N ASP A 136 -25.89 -3.25 -2.03
CA ASP A 136 -24.93 -2.72 -1.04
C ASP A 136 -23.58 -2.37 -1.72
N GLY A 137 -23.15 -3.20 -2.67
CA GLY A 137 -21.94 -2.96 -3.46
C GLY A 137 -22.05 -1.74 -4.37
N ILE A 138 -23.22 -1.49 -4.97
CA ILE A 138 -23.51 -0.33 -5.82
C ILE A 138 -23.50 0.96 -4.98
N GLU A 139 -24.00 0.94 -3.76
CA GLU A 139 -24.01 2.10 -2.87
C GLU A 139 -22.59 2.51 -2.44
N ILE A 140 -21.75 1.55 -2.07
CA ILE A 140 -20.32 1.78 -1.81
C ILE A 140 -19.61 2.30 -3.06
N LEU A 141 -19.94 1.78 -4.25
CA LEU A 141 -19.35 2.25 -5.51
C LEU A 141 -19.72 3.71 -5.80
N LYS A 142 -20.95 4.13 -5.51
CA LYS A 142 -21.41 5.52 -5.67
C LYS A 142 -20.61 6.48 -4.79
N GLU A 143 -20.38 6.14 -3.52
CA GLU A 143 -19.53 6.95 -2.62
C GLU A 143 -18.09 7.07 -3.14
N LEU A 144 -17.51 5.97 -3.64
CA LEU A 144 -16.18 5.98 -4.25
C LEU A 144 -16.10 6.88 -5.48
N VAL A 145 -17.10 6.84 -6.37
CA VAL A 145 -17.14 7.71 -7.55
C VAL A 145 -17.21 9.19 -7.16
N VAL A 146 -17.98 9.52 -6.13
CA VAL A 146 -18.03 10.90 -5.59
C VAL A 146 -16.67 11.30 -5.02
N GLY A 147 -16.01 10.42 -4.26
CA GLY A 147 -14.65 10.64 -3.75
C GLY A 147 -13.62 10.89 -4.86
N VAL A 148 -13.63 10.08 -5.92
CA VAL A 148 -12.75 10.23 -7.08
C VAL A 148 -13.00 11.55 -7.83
N ARG A 149 -14.27 11.98 -7.95
CA ARG A 149 -14.62 13.27 -8.57
C ARG A 149 -14.07 14.44 -7.76
N VAL A 150 -14.17 14.39 -6.42
CA VAL A 150 -13.60 15.43 -5.54
C VAL A 150 -12.09 15.48 -5.68
N ILE A 151 -11.42 14.33 -5.70
CA ILE A 151 -9.97 14.24 -5.92
C ILE A 151 -9.59 14.88 -7.26
N ALA A 152 -10.26 14.51 -8.36
CA ALA A 152 -10.00 15.06 -9.68
C ALA A 152 -10.11 16.60 -9.70
N SER A 153 -11.16 17.16 -9.08
CA SER A 153 -11.35 18.62 -9.00
C SER A 153 -10.27 19.32 -8.16
N ASN A 154 -9.77 18.67 -7.10
CA ASN A 154 -8.68 19.21 -6.29
C ASN A 154 -7.34 19.11 -7.03
N THR A 155 -7.13 18.05 -7.81
CA THR A 155 -5.95 17.88 -8.67
C THR A 155 -5.89 18.96 -9.75
N GLU A 156 -7.02 19.31 -10.38
CA GLU A 156 -7.07 20.42 -11.36
C GLU A 156 -6.72 21.78 -10.75
N LYS A 157 -7.25 22.08 -9.55
CA LYS A 157 -6.87 23.30 -8.82
C LYS A 157 -5.38 23.33 -8.51
N LEU A 158 -4.81 22.21 -8.07
CA LEU A 158 -3.37 22.08 -7.86
C LEU A 158 -2.58 22.33 -9.15
N LEU A 159 -2.93 21.69 -10.25
CA LEU A 159 -2.28 21.91 -11.55
C LEU A 159 -2.33 23.38 -11.98
N SER A 160 -3.45 24.08 -11.75
CA SER A 160 -3.57 25.50 -12.08
C SER A 160 -2.66 26.40 -11.24
N ILE A 161 -2.55 26.12 -9.94
CA ILE A 161 -1.65 26.86 -9.04
C ILE A 161 -0.19 26.59 -9.42
N THR A 162 0.14 25.34 -9.70
CA THR A 162 1.49 24.94 -10.10
C THR A 162 1.88 25.54 -11.45
N GLY A 163 0.99 25.52 -12.45
CA GLY A 163 1.23 26.09 -13.77
C GLY A 163 1.45 27.60 -13.73
N ASN A 164 0.59 28.33 -13.00
CA ASN A 164 0.74 29.78 -12.82
C ASN A 164 2.02 30.13 -12.04
N GLY A 165 2.35 29.35 -11.01
CA GLY A 165 3.59 29.53 -10.23
C GLY A 165 4.85 29.30 -11.06
N PHE A 166 4.88 28.29 -11.93
CA PHE A 166 5.99 28.06 -12.84
C PHE A 166 6.15 29.16 -13.89
N ALA A 167 5.04 29.67 -14.45
CA ALA A 167 5.09 30.79 -15.38
C ALA A 167 5.66 32.06 -14.73
N GLU A 168 5.28 32.34 -13.48
CA GLU A 168 5.81 33.49 -12.73
C GLU A 168 7.29 33.33 -12.38
N LEU A 169 7.71 32.12 -11.96
CA LEU A 169 9.12 31.81 -11.70
C LEU A 169 9.97 31.93 -12.97
N ASN A 170 9.46 31.46 -14.11
CA ASN A 170 10.16 31.58 -15.38
C ASN A 170 10.33 33.06 -15.77
N GLY A 171 9.27 33.87 -15.63
CA GLY A 171 9.35 35.30 -15.88
C GLY A 171 10.36 36.04 -14.97
N LYS A 172 10.46 35.64 -13.69
CA LYS A 172 11.48 36.18 -12.77
C LYS A 172 12.90 35.73 -13.15
N MET A 173 13.05 34.51 -13.66
CA MET A 173 14.32 33.98 -14.13
C MET A 173 14.79 34.73 -15.38
N ASP A 174 13.89 34.96 -16.35
CA ASP A 174 14.18 35.73 -17.56
C ASP A 174 14.63 37.17 -17.20
N GLN A 175 13.91 37.84 -16.29
CA GLN A 175 14.31 39.17 -15.79
C GLN A 175 15.66 39.18 -15.07
N MET A 176 16.04 38.07 -14.44
CA MET A 176 17.34 37.95 -13.76
C MET A 176 18.47 37.77 -14.77
N LEU A 177 18.24 36.98 -15.83
CA LEU A 177 19.18 36.80 -16.93
C LEU A 177 19.42 38.12 -17.66
N ASP A 178 18.37 38.85 -18.00
CA ASP A 178 18.48 40.18 -18.63
C ASP A 178 19.31 41.16 -17.78
N LYS A 179 19.14 41.11 -16.45
CA LYS A 179 19.92 41.96 -15.52
C LYS A 179 21.38 41.52 -15.43
N GLN A 180 21.67 40.23 -15.56
CA GLN A 180 23.03 39.73 -15.59
C GLN A 180 23.72 40.15 -16.89
N ASP A 181 23.04 40.03 -18.03
CA ASP A 181 23.56 40.49 -19.33
C ASP A 181 23.88 41.99 -19.30
N GLN A 182 22.98 42.82 -18.78
CA GLN A 182 23.25 44.26 -18.58
C GLN A 182 24.42 44.55 -17.63
N MET A 183 24.67 43.67 -16.66
CA MET A 183 25.78 43.82 -15.73
C MET A 183 27.10 43.46 -16.41
N LEU A 184 27.11 42.41 -17.24
CA LEU A 184 28.26 42.01 -18.05
C LEU A 184 28.63 43.12 -19.03
N ASP A 185 27.67 43.67 -19.78
CA ASP A 185 27.91 44.80 -20.69
C ASP A 185 28.53 46.01 -19.98
N LYS A 186 28.08 46.30 -18.76
CA LYS A 186 28.66 47.38 -17.94
C LYS A 186 30.06 47.07 -17.44
N GLN A 187 30.36 45.81 -17.15
CA GLN A 187 31.71 45.38 -16.78
C GLN A 187 32.65 45.51 -17.97
N ASP A 188 32.24 45.09 -19.17
CA ASP A 188 33.03 45.24 -20.39
C ASP A 188 33.34 46.72 -20.68
N GLN A 189 32.33 47.60 -20.60
CA GLN A 189 32.56 49.05 -20.72
C GLN A 189 33.49 49.62 -19.65
N MET A 190 33.52 49.02 -18.45
CA MET A 190 34.40 49.45 -17.38
C MET A 190 35.83 48.99 -17.64
N LEU A 191 36.02 47.78 -18.15
CA LEU A 191 37.32 47.25 -18.57
C LEU A 191 37.90 48.10 -19.70
N ASP A 192 37.11 48.42 -20.73
CA ASP A 192 37.54 49.30 -21.82
C ASP A 192 38.01 50.68 -21.32
N LYS A 193 37.30 51.24 -20.31
CA LYS A 193 37.69 52.52 -19.69
C LYS A 193 38.95 52.40 -18.85
N GLN A 194 39.16 51.26 -18.20
CA GLN A 194 40.40 50.99 -17.45
C GLN A 194 41.58 50.86 -18.40
N ASP A 195 41.43 50.15 -19.52
CA ASP A 195 42.47 50.03 -20.55
C ASP A 195 42.85 51.39 -21.14
N GLN A 196 41.86 52.22 -21.50
CA GLN A 196 42.11 53.60 -21.95
C GLN A 196 42.82 54.46 -20.90
N MET A 197 42.55 54.21 -19.61
CA MET A 197 43.21 54.93 -18.53
C MET A 197 44.66 54.48 -18.37
N LEU A 198 44.92 53.19 -18.48
CA LEU A 198 46.27 52.62 -18.46
C LEU A 198 47.10 53.16 -19.63
N ASP A 199 46.56 53.17 -20.84
CA ASP A 199 47.24 53.74 -22.02
C ASP A 199 47.64 55.21 -21.80
N LYS A 200 46.75 56.01 -21.21
CA LYS A 200 47.03 57.41 -20.89
C LYS A 200 48.08 57.56 -19.79
N GLN A 201 48.05 56.68 -18.79
CA GLN A 201 49.08 56.65 -17.74
C GLN A 201 50.44 56.30 -18.33
N ASP A 202 50.53 55.30 -19.20
CA ASP A 202 51.77 54.90 -19.87
C ASP A 202 52.34 56.02 -20.76
N SER A 203 51.47 56.71 -21.51
CA SER A 203 51.87 57.90 -22.28
C SER A 203 52.43 59.01 -21.38
N THR A 204 51.76 59.29 -20.26
CA THR A 204 52.19 60.33 -19.32
C THR A 204 53.52 59.96 -18.65
N ILE A 205 53.68 58.69 -18.27
CA ILE A 205 54.94 58.16 -17.71
C ILE A 205 56.06 58.30 -18.74
N GLY A 206 55.80 58.00 -20.01
CA GLY A 206 56.75 58.17 -21.11
C GLY A 206 57.21 59.63 -21.27
N GLU A 207 56.28 60.58 -21.23
CA GLU A 207 56.60 62.01 -21.29
C GLU A 207 57.45 62.48 -20.09
N ILE A 208 57.11 62.04 -18.88
CA ILE A 208 57.89 62.34 -17.66
C ILE A 208 59.30 61.76 -17.76
N GLN A 209 59.44 60.51 -18.20
CA GLN A 209 60.75 59.88 -18.40
C GLN A 209 61.58 60.64 -19.43
N LYS A 210 60.97 61.08 -20.54
CA LYS A 210 61.63 61.88 -21.58
C LYS A 210 62.09 63.24 -21.05
N LEU A 211 61.21 63.99 -20.37
CA LEU A 211 61.56 65.24 -19.70
C LEU A 211 62.73 65.07 -18.74
N ARG A 212 62.72 64.01 -17.92
CA ARG A 212 63.81 63.70 -16.99
C ARG A 212 65.13 63.42 -17.71
N SER A 213 65.08 62.71 -18.84
CA SER A 213 66.24 62.45 -19.69
C SER A 213 66.80 63.74 -20.31
N ASP A 214 65.93 64.58 -20.85
CA ASP A 214 66.31 65.86 -21.47
C ASP A 214 66.94 66.81 -20.44
N MET A 215 66.37 66.91 -19.23
CA MET A 215 66.93 67.69 -18.13
C MET A 215 68.30 67.14 -17.69
N LYS A 216 68.44 65.82 -17.56
CA LYS A 216 69.71 65.18 -17.20
C LYS A 216 70.78 65.53 -18.23
N CYS A 217 70.48 65.37 -19.51
CA CYS A 217 71.40 65.71 -20.60
C CYS A 217 71.77 67.21 -20.60
N HIS A 218 70.80 68.09 -20.33
CA HIS A 218 71.07 69.52 -20.23
C HIS A 218 72.00 69.86 -19.05
N LEU A 219 71.79 69.24 -17.89
CA LEU A 219 72.63 69.42 -16.71
C LEU A 219 74.05 68.88 -16.96
N ASP A 220 74.20 67.67 -17.48
CA ASP A 220 75.50 67.05 -17.79
C ASP A 220 76.33 67.98 -18.71
N ARG A 221 75.74 68.49 -19.80
CA ARG A 221 76.41 69.45 -20.70
C ARG A 221 76.82 70.75 -20.00
N ARG A 222 76.05 71.23 -19.03
CA ARG A 222 76.40 72.43 -18.25
C ARG A 222 77.53 72.13 -17.27
N PHE A 223 77.53 70.97 -16.63
CA PHE A 223 78.60 70.53 -15.75
C PHE A 223 79.91 70.35 -16.51
N ASP A 224 79.90 69.64 -17.65
CA ASP A 224 81.08 69.47 -18.51
C ASP A 224 81.70 70.83 -18.90
N ARG A 225 80.85 71.81 -19.21
CA ARG A 225 81.31 73.16 -19.56
C ARG A 225 81.94 73.88 -18.36
N ILE A 226 81.34 73.76 -17.17
CA ILE A 226 81.86 74.36 -15.94
C ILE A 226 83.19 73.71 -15.55
N GLU A 227 83.28 72.38 -15.60
CA GLU A 227 84.53 71.65 -15.35
C GLU A 227 85.62 72.05 -16.34
N GLY A 228 85.27 72.24 -17.62
CA GLY A 228 86.18 72.80 -18.62
C GLY A 228 86.74 74.17 -18.23
N TYR A 229 85.87 75.10 -17.80
CA TYR A 229 86.33 76.42 -17.31
C TYR A 229 87.22 76.33 -16.07
N LEU A 230 86.90 75.44 -15.13
CA LEU A 230 87.70 75.23 -13.91
C LEU A 230 89.08 74.62 -14.21
N ASN A 231 89.17 73.73 -15.19
CA ASN A 231 90.44 73.14 -15.62
C ASN A 231 91.34 74.15 -16.31
N VAL A 232 90.80 75.01 -17.18
CA VAL A 232 91.57 76.11 -17.80
C VAL A 232 92.12 77.07 -16.74
N GLN A 233 91.31 77.44 -15.74
CA GLN A 233 91.77 78.27 -14.62
C GLN A 233 92.87 77.58 -13.78
N LYS A 234 92.80 76.25 -13.60
CA LYS A 234 93.87 75.49 -12.93
C LYS A 234 95.16 75.47 -13.74
N GLU A 235 95.09 75.32 -15.07
CA GLU A 235 96.26 75.32 -15.94
C GLU A 235 96.95 76.69 -16.04
N GLU A 236 96.20 77.80 -16.00
CA GLU A 236 96.77 79.16 -15.92
C GLU A 236 97.38 79.50 -14.54
N SER A 237 97.14 78.66 -13.52
CA SER A 237 97.62 78.87 -12.14
C SER A 237 98.85 78.02 -11.77
N LEU A 238 99.39 77.22 -12.70
CA LEU A 238 100.63 76.48 -12.52
C LEU A 238 101.82 77.32 -13.04
N PRO A 239 102.92 77.47 -12.25
CA PRO A 239 104.00 78.42 -12.51
C PRO A 239 104.90 78.06 -13.70
#